data_AF-A0A7R8CGZ1-F1
#
_entry.id   AF-A0A7R8CGZ1-F1
#
_cell.length_a   1.000
_cell.length_b   1.000
_cell.length_c   1.000
_cell.angle_alpha   90.00
_cell.angle_beta   90.00
_cell.angle_gamma   90.00
#
_symmetry.space_group_name_H-M   'P 1'
#
loop_
_entity.id
_entity.type
_entity.pdbx_description
1 polymer ?
#
loop_
_entity_poly.entity_id
_entity_poly.type
_entity_poly.pdbx_seq_one_letter_code
_entity_poly.pdbx_strand_id
1 'polypeptide(L)'
;MSADKKLKIEDESRVFDKEWTVKYYFFSNVGNKVVCLLCHESVIVLKEYNLKSHNQTMHANFVQNFTSEERKRKSQELVNKLNQQKSVFTQKSTIQYAATTASFMVSYKLAQRNKPFSDSEFINQYISDLVNIMCPEQKTKMDSIALSSITAVRSFEKISDDLVSQLKDTSN
;
A
#
# COMPACT_ATOMS: atom_id res chain seq x y z
N MET A 1 -29.40 -40.58 -3.99
CA MET A 1 -29.11 -39.40 -3.14
C MET A 1 -27.68 -38.99 -3.43
N SER A 2 -27.48 -37.92 -4.21
CA SER A 2 -26.14 -37.47 -4.57
C SER A 2 -25.52 -36.80 -3.35
N ALA A 3 -24.40 -37.33 -2.87
CA ALA A 3 -23.68 -36.74 -1.76
C ALA A 3 -23.04 -35.42 -2.23
N ASP A 4 -23.54 -34.30 -1.73
CA ASP A 4 -22.90 -32.99 -1.89
C ASP A 4 -21.50 -33.05 -1.26
N LYS A 5 -20.49 -33.20 -2.10
CA LYS A 5 -19.10 -33.01 -1.71
C LYS A 5 -18.93 -31.55 -1.33
N LYS A 6 -18.84 -31.26 -0.03
CA LYS A 6 -18.46 -29.94 0.49
C LYS A 6 -17.06 -29.62 -0.03
N LEU A 7 -16.97 -28.80 -1.08
CA LEU A 7 -15.73 -28.23 -1.55
C LEU A 7 -15.17 -27.28 -0.47
N LYS A 8 -13.85 -27.32 -0.25
CA LYS A 8 -13.20 -26.41 0.70
C LYS A 8 -13.27 -24.99 0.16
N ILE A 9 -13.39 -24.01 1.05
CA ILE A 9 -13.52 -22.59 0.69
C ILE A 9 -12.34 -22.09 -0.15
N GLU A 10 -11.17 -22.70 0.03
CA GLU A 10 -9.92 -22.43 -0.70
C GLU A 10 -9.98 -22.88 -2.18
N ASP A 11 -10.77 -23.91 -2.50
CA ASP A 11 -10.85 -24.50 -3.85
C ASP A 11 -11.82 -23.76 -4.77
N GLU A 12 -12.64 -22.83 -4.24
CA GLU A 12 -13.73 -22.23 -5.02
C GLU A 12 -13.34 -20.98 -5.81
N SER A 13 -12.07 -20.55 -5.80
CA SER A 13 -11.51 -19.42 -6.57
C SER A 13 -12.53 -18.30 -6.85
N ARG A 14 -13.09 -17.75 -5.77
CA ARG A 14 -14.24 -16.85 -5.88
C ARG A 14 -13.76 -15.45 -6.19
N VAL A 15 -13.89 -15.07 -7.45
CA VAL A 15 -13.56 -13.74 -7.94
C VAL A 15 -14.73 -12.78 -7.63
N PHE A 16 -14.41 -11.57 -7.19
CA PHE A 16 -15.40 -10.51 -7.01
C PHE A 16 -16.03 -10.12 -8.34
N ASP A 17 -17.35 -10.31 -8.44
CA ASP A 17 -18.13 -9.84 -9.57
C ASP A 17 -18.40 -8.33 -9.43
N LYS A 18 -18.03 -7.55 -10.45
CA LYS A 18 -18.32 -6.11 -10.51
C LYS A 18 -19.84 -5.84 -10.51
N GLU A 19 -20.65 -6.78 -10.97
CA GLU A 19 -22.11 -6.69 -10.90
C GLU A 19 -22.61 -6.68 -9.45
N TRP A 20 -21.86 -7.23 -8.48
CA TRP A 20 -22.25 -7.17 -7.07
C TRP A 20 -22.12 -5.78 -6.47
N THR A 21 -21.17 -4.96 -6.96
CA THR A 21 -21.13 -3.53 -6.63
C THR A 21 -22.41 -2.84 -7.08
N VAL A 22 -22.99 -3.26 -8.22
CA VAL A 22 -24.24 -2.71 -8.76
C VAL A 22 -25.47 -3.27 -8.05
N LYS A 23 -25.47 -4.57 -7.70
CA LYS A 23 -26.60 -5.29 -7.13
C LYS A 23 -26.77 -5.08 -5.62
N TYR A 24 -25.67 -5.05 -4.87
CA TYR A 24 -25.69 -4.90 -3.41
C TYR A 24 -25.37 -3.49 -2.94
N TYR A 25 -24.88 -2.64 -3.84
CA TYR A 25 -24.42 -1.27 -3.59
C TYR A 25 -23.33 -1.19 -2.51
N PHE A 26 -22.49 -0.15 -2.57
CA PHE A 26 -21.53 0.14 -1.49
C PHE A 26 -20.48 -0.95 -1.19
N PHE A 27 -20.17 -1.87 -2.11
CA PHE A 27 -19.05 -2.79 -1.95
C PHE A 27 -18.00 -2.58 -3.05
N SER A 28 -16.73 -2.60 -2.66
CA SER A 28 -15.61 -2.48 -3.59
C SER A 28 -14.55 -3.53 -3.30
N ASN A 29 -13.84 -3.94 -4.36
CA ASN A 29 -12.69 -4.81 -4.22
C ASN A 29 -11.43 -3.97 -3.91
N VAL A 30 -10.73 -4.31 -2.85
CA VAL A 30 -9.47 -3.72 -2.42
C VAL A 30 -8.43 -4.83 -2.29
N GLY A 31 -7.62 -5.00 -3.34
CA GLY A 31 -6.67 -6.11 -3.42
C GLY A 31 -7.41 -7.45 -3.59
N ASN A 32 -7.30 -8.32 -2.58
CA ASN A 32 -7.97 -9.62 -2.54
C ASN A 32 -9.17 -9.63 -1.57
N LYS A 33 -9.62 -8.47 -1.10
CA LYS A 33 -10.69 -8.36 -0.09
C LYS A 33 -11.83 -7.50 -0.61
N VAL A 34 -13.05 -7.88 -0.24
CA VAL A 34 -14.25 -7.07 -0.49
C VAL A 34 -14.55 -6.23 0.74
N VAL A 35 -14.70 -4.93 0.54
CA VAL A 35 -14.87 -3.96 1.62
C VAL A 35 -16.19 -3.22 1.44
N CYS A 36 -16.92 -3.05 2.54
CA CYS A 36 -18.08 -2.17 2.60
C CYS A 36 -17.63 -0.70 2.61
N LEU A 37 -18.13 0.11 1.68
CA LEU A 37 -17.80 1.52 1.52
C LEU A 37 -18.46 2.43 2.56
N LEU A 38 -19.38 1.89 3.39
CA LEU A 38 -20.07 2.65 4.44
C LEU A 38 -19.35 2.53 5.78
N CYS A 39 -18.99 1.31 6.21
CA CYS A 39 -18.32 1.04 7.48
C CYS A 39 -16.83 0.67 7.35
N HIS A 40 -16.31 0.48 6.14
CA HIS A 40 -14.94 0.05 5.86
C HIS A 40 -14.57 -1.36 6.39
N GLU A 41 -15.56 -2.16 6.78
CA GLU A 41 -15.33 -3.55 7.18
C GLU A 41 -15.13 -4.46 5.95
N SER A 42 -14.21 -5.42 6.08
CA SER A 42 -13.97 -6.44 5.06
C SER A 42 -14.89 -7.64 5.25
N VAL A 43 -15.46 -8.13 4.17
CA VAL A 43 -16.26 -9.35 4.14
C VAL A 43 -15.31 -10.55 4.02
N ILE A 44 -15.23 -11.36 5.09
CA ILE A 44 -14.25 -12.46 5.22
C ILE A 44 -14.45 -13.51 4.13
N VAL A 45 -15.71 -13.88 3.86
CA VAL A 45 -16.05 -14.91 2.87
C VAL A 45 -16.88 -14.28 1.78
N LEU A 46 -16.33 -14.28 0.56
CA LEU A 46 -16.99 -13.70 -0.60
C LEU A 46 -18.16 -14.59 -1.06
N LYS A 47 -19.33 -14.33 -0.49
CA LYS A 47 -20.62 -14.91 -0.87
C LYS A 47 -21.66 -13.81 -0.92
N GLU A 48 -22.52 -13.89 -1.91
CA GLU A 48 -23.65 -12.99 -2.10
C GLU A 48 -24.50 -12.83 -0.82
N TYR A 49 -24.77 -13.93 -0.11
CA TYR A 49 -25.54 -13.89 1.14
C TYR A 49 -24.82 -13.11 2.26
N ASN A 50 -23.48 -13.14 2.32
CA ASN A 50 -22.72 -12.39 3.32
C ASN A 50 -22.79 -10.89 3.06
N LEU A 51 -22.71 -10.48 1.78
CA LEU A 51 -22.88 -9.08 1.38
C LEU A 51 -24.28 -8.57 1.73
N LYS A 52 -25.30 -9.37 1.40
CA LYS A 52 -26.70 -9.07 1.72
C LYS A 52 -26.93 -8.95 3.21
N SER A 53 -26.47 -9.92 3.99
CA SER A 53 -26.63 -9.95 5.45
C SER A 53 -25.95 -8.75 6.10
N HIS A 54 -24.70 -8.45 5.72
CA HIS A 54 -23.99 -7.26 6.19
C HIS A 54 -24.77 -5.97 5.93
N ASN A 55 -25.26 -5.79 4.70
CA ASN A 55 -26.00 -4.59 4.34
C ASN A 55 -27.32 -4.46 5.14
N GLN A 56 -27.99 -5.58 5.39
CA GLN A 56 -29.24 -5.61 6.17
C GLN A 56 -29.01 -5.39 7.67
N THR A 57 -27.94 -5.94 8.26
CA THR A 57 -27.71 -5.84 9.71
C THR A 57 -27.03 -4.53 10.09
N MET A 58 -26.08 -4.05 9.29
CA MET A 58 -25.28 -2.85 9.60
C MET A 58 -25.86 -1.58 8.98
N HIS A 59 -26.57 -1.69 7.85
CA HIS A 59 -26.95 -0.55 7.02
C HIS A 59 -28.43 -0.55 6.59
N ALA A 60 -29.30 -1.30 7.29
CA ALA A 60 -30.74 -1.41 6.98
C ALA A 60 -31.40 -0.04 6.73
N ASN A 61 -31.22 0.89 7.67
CA ASN A 61 -31.83 2.23 7.59
C ASN A 61 -31.22 3.06 6.45
N PHE A 62 -29.92 2.92 6.23
CA PHE A 62 -29.22 3.70 5.19
C PHE A 62 -29.71 3.30 3.80
N VAL A 63 -29.83 1.99 3.52
CA VAL A 63 -30.26 1.48 2.21
C VAL A 63 -31.72 1.81 1.89
N GLN A 64 -32.59 1.80 2.91
CA GLN A 64 -34.02 2.11 2.75
C GLN A 64 -34.27 3.58 2.40
N ASN A 65 -33.39 4.50 2.82
CA ASN A 65 -33.53 5.93 2.58
C ASN A 65 -33.13 6.39 1.17
N PHE A 66 -32.63 5.50 0.31
CA PHE A 66 -32.18 5.86 -1.04
C PHE A 66 -32.90 5.08 -2.12
N THR A 67 -33.29 5.78 -3.18
CA THR A 67 -33.67 5.17 -4.46
C THR A 67 -32.50 4.40 -5.07
N SER A 68 -32.78 3.52 -6.04
CA SER A 68 -31.72 2.78 -6.76
C SER A 68 -30.69 3.71 -7.40
N GLU A 69 -31.14 4.81 -8.00
CA GLU A 69 -30.27 5.76 -8.70
C GLU A 69 -29.39 6.55 -7.71
N GLU A 70 -29.95 6.96 -6.57
CA GLU A 70 -29.17 7.63 -5.52
C GLU A 70 -28.12 6.70 -4.90
N ARG A 71 -28.45 5.41 -4.69
CA ARG A 71 -27.49 4.42 -4.23
C ARG A 71 -26.35 4.24 -5.23
N LYS A 72 -26.67 4.16 -6.52
CA LYS A 72 -25.67 4.06 -7.59
C LYS A 72 -24.74 5.27 -7.60
N ARG A 73 -25.29 6.49 -7.59
CA ARG A 73 -24.52 7.73 -7.53
C ARG A 73 -23.61 7.78 -6.30
N LYS A 74 -24.17 7.50 -5.12
CA LYS A 74 -23.43 7.53 -3.85
C LYS A 74 -22.32 6.48 -3.82
N SER A 75 -22.59 5.27 -4.32
CA SER A 75 -21.59 4.21 -4.42
C SER A 75 -20.44 4.63 -5.33
N GLN A 76 -20.74 5.25 -6.48
CA GLN A 76 -19.70 5.76 -7.39
C GLN A 76 -18.85 6.86 -6.73
N GLU A 77 -19.48 7.80 -6.02
CA GLU A 77 -18.76 8.82 -5.25
C GLU A 77 -17.80 8.22 -4.23
N LEU A 78 -18.24 7.20 -3.49
CA LEU A 78 -17.43 6.53 -2.48
C LEU A 78 -16.27 5.75 -3.11
N VAL A 79 -16.50 5.05 -4.23
CA VAL A 79 -15.43 4.39 -5.00
C VAL A 79 -14.40 5.42 -5.48
N ASN A 80 -14.85 6.56 -6.02
CA ASN A 80 -13.95 7.61 -6.49
C ASN A 80 -13.10 8.18 -5.35
N LYS A 81 -13.70 8.46 -4.18
CA LYS A 81 -12.98 8.91 -2.98
C LYS A 81 -11.96 7.88 -2.52
N LEU A 82 -12.34 6.60 -2.48
CA LEU A 82 -11.43 5.52 -2.11
C LEU A 82 -10.24 5.43 -3.07
N ASN A 83 -10.47 5.56 -4.37
CA ASN A 83 -9.41 5.53 -5.36
C ASN A 83 -8.47 6.73 -5.25
N GLN A 84 -9.00 7.93 -4.97
CA GLN A 84 -8.18 9.12 -4.70
C GLN A 84 -7.32 8.94 -3.44
N GLN A 85 -7.88 8.37 -2.37
CA GLN A 85 -7.11 8.06 -1.16
C GLN A 85 -5.98 7.06 -1.44
N LYS A 86 -6.29 5.99 -2.19
CA LYS A 86 -5.30 5.00 -2.61
C LYS A 86 -4.19 5.63 -3.44
N SER A 87 -4.52 6.47 -4.43
CA SER A 87 -3.50 7.09 -5.28
C SER A 87 -2.55 7.98 -4.49
N VAL A 88 -3.05 8.74 -3.52
CA VAL A 88 -2.21 9.55 -2.63
C VAL A 88 -1.29 8.67 -1.78
N PHE A 89 -1.80 7.58 -1.21
CA PHE A 89 -0.99 6.67 -0.39
C PHE A 89 0.08 5.94 -1.22
N THR A 90 -0.28 5.43 -2.40
CA THR A 90 0.67 4.79 -3.32
C THR A 90 1.75 5.76 -3.77
N GLN A 91 1.40 7.00 -4.10
CA GLN A 91 2.40 8.00 -4.46
C GLN A 91 3.38 8.26 -3.32
N LYS A 92 2.87 8.45 -2.09
CA LYS A 92 3.73 8.63 -0.91
C LYS A 92 4.62 7.42 -0.65
N SER A 93 4.09 6.20 -0.77
CA SER A 93 4.88 4.98 -0.56
C SER A 93 5.97 4.80 -1.62
N THR A 94 5.70 5.15 -2.89
CA THR A 94 6.72 5.12 -3.96
C THR A 94 7.84 6.12 -3.70
N ILE A 95 7.52 7.35 -3.28
CA ILE A 95 8.54 8.36 -2.93
C ILE A 95 9.37 7.86 -1.74
N GLN A 96 8.73 7.35 -0.70
CA GLN A 96 9.42 6.84 0.48
C GLN A 96 10.33 5.64 0.14
N TYR A 97 9.88 4.73 -0.72
CA TYR A 97 10.68 3.60 -1.20
C TYR A 97 11.93 4.10 -1.93
N ALA A 98 11.77 5.00 -2.90
CA ALA A 98 12.90 5.57 -3.64
C ALA A 98 13.89 6.31 -2.70
N ALA A 99 13.38 7.06 -1.74
CA ALA A 99 14.19 7.78 -0.76
C ALA A 99 14.99 6.82 0.14
N THR A 100 14.34 5.75 0.61
CA THR A 100 15.01 4.69 1.38
C THR A 100 16.08 4.00 0.54
N THR A 101 15.78 3.62 -0.70
CA THR A 101 16.77 3.01 -1.61
C THR A 101 17.98 3.93 -1.83
N ALA A 102 17.76 5.22 -2.04
CA ALA A 102 18.83 6.20 -2.21
C ALA A 102 19.70 6.33 -0.95
N SER A 103 19.10 6.33 0.25
CA SER A 103 19.83 6.35 1.52
C SER A 103 20.76 5.13 1.66
N PHE A 104 20.22 3.93 1.39
CA PHE A 104 21.00 2.69 1.38
C PHE A 104 22.15 2.73 0.36
N MET A 105 21.89 3.26 -0.83
CA MET A 105 22.91 3.42 -1.87
C MET A 105 24.06 4.31 -1.39
N VAL A 106 23.77 5.46 -0.77
CA VAL A 106 24.81 6.36 -0.25
C VAL A 106 25.63 5.66 0.84
N SER A 107 24.99 5.03 1.82
CA SER A 107 25.68 4.25 2.86
C SER A 107 26.59 3.18 2.29
N TYR A 108 26.08 2.41 1.32
CA TYR A 108 26.84 1.36 0.68
C TYR A 108 28.07 1.90 -0.05
N LYS A 109 27.92 3.02 -0.78
CA LYS A 109 29.04 3.65 -1.49
C LYS A 109 30.09 4.24 -0.55
N LEU A 110 29.68 4.82 0.57
CA LEU A 110 30.59 5.29 1.62
C LEU A 110 31.39 4.10 2.19
N ALA A 111 30.71 3.03 2.57
CA ALA A 111 31.35 1.82 3.10
C ALA A 111 32.32 1.18 2.08
N GLN A 112 31.90 1.02 0.81
CA GLN A 112 32.76 0.48 -0.26
C GLN A 112 34.06 1.27 -0.43
N ARG A 113 34.04 2.58 -0.16
CA ARG A 113 35.19 3.47 -0.33
C ARG A 113 35.91 3.75 0.99
N ASN A 114 35.54 3.08 2.07
CA ASN A 114 36.04 3.31 3.43
C ASN A 114 35.96 4.79 3.83
N LYS A 115 34.85 5.45 3.48
CA LYS A 115 34.59 6.83 3.85
C LYS A 115 33.81 6.90 5.16
N PRO A 116 34.07 7.91 6.01
CA PRO A 116 33.27 8.14 7.21
C PRO A 116 31.78 8.30 6.87
N PHE A 117 30.90 7.73 7.68
CA PHE A 117 29.46 7.93 7.49
C PHE A 117 29.01 9.37 7.72
N SER A 118 29.81 10.19 8.43
CA SER A 118 29.59 11.63 8.53
C SER A 118 29.60 12.35 7.17
N ASP A 119 30.29 11.79 6.17
CA ASP A 119 30.30 12.35 4.82
C ASP A 119 28.91 12.28 4.17
N SER A 120 27.98 11.46 4.67
CA SER A 120 26.59 11.42 4.16
C SER A 120 25.86 12.75 4.36
N GLU A 121 26.12 13.46 5.45
CA GLU A 121 25.53 14.77 5.72
C GLU A 121 26.10 15.84 4.79
N PHE A 122 27.41 15.79 4.53
CA PHE A 122 28.04 16.66 3.55
C PHE A 122 27.49 16.41 2.13
N ILE A 123 27.36 15.13 1.73
CA ILE A 123 26.73 14.76 0.45
C ILE A 123 25.30 15.31 0.36
N ASN A 124 24.53 15.22 1.45
CA ASN A 124 23.16 15.72 1.48
C ASN A 124 23.10 17.25 1.28
N GLN A 125 23.96 17.99 1.97
CA GLN A 125 24.07 19.45 1.82
C GLN A 125 24.46 19.81 0.39
N TYR A 126 25.51 19.19 -0.13
CA TYR A 126 26.02 19.43 -1.48
C TYR A 126 24.95 19.16 -2.57
N ILE A 127 24.25 18.03 -2.50
CA ILE A 127 23.18 17.70 -3.44
C ILE A 127 22.01 18.68 -3.27
N SER A 128 21.64 19.02 -2.04
CA SER A 128 20.56 19.97 -1.75
C SER A 128 20.83 21.34 -2.40
N ASP A 129 22.06 21.85 -2.31
CA ASP A 129 22.45 23.12 -2.93
C ASP A 129 22.36 23.06 -4.46
N LEU A 130 22.84 21.97 -5.06
CA LEU A 130 22.72 21.75 -6.50
C LEU A 130 21.25 21.66 -6.96
N VAL A 131 20.41 20.94 -6.22
CA VAL A 131 18.97 20.79 -6.53
C VAL A 131 18.27 22.14 -6.43
N ASN A 132 18.61 22.97 -5.44
CA ASN A 132 18.04 24.31 -5.30
C ASN A 132 18.34 25.22 -6.51
N ILE A 133 19.51 25.06 -7.13
CA ILE A 133 19.92 25.85 -8.30
C ILE A 133 19.32 25.29 -9.59
N MET A 134 19.44 23.99 -9.80
CA MET A 134 19.16 23.36 -11.10
C MET A 134 17.71 22.91 -11.27
N CYS A 135 17.10 22.38 -10.21
CA CYS A 135 15.78 21.72 -10.26
C CYS A 135 15.02 21.90 -8.93
N PRO A 136 14.67 23.15 -8.53
CA PRO A 136 14.03 23.42 -7.23
C PRO A 136 12.71 22.66 -7.04
N GLU A 137 12.02 22.30 -8.11
CA GLU A 137 10.78 21.51 -8.08
C GLU A 137 10.99 20.07 -7.53
N GLN A 138 12.23 19.55 -7.56
CA GLN A 138 12.55 18.23 -7.00
C GLN A 138 13.03 18.29 -5.54
N LYS A 139 13.18 19.48 -4.96
CA LYS A 139 13.72 19.67 -3.60
C LYS A 139 12.98 18.85 -2.55
N THR A 140 11.66 18.80 -2.61
CA THR A 140 10.81 18.03 -1.68
C THR A 140 11.08 16.53 -1.73
N LYS A 141 11.42 15.98 -2.90
CA LYS A 141 11.81 14.56 -3.03
C LYS A 141 13.21 14.33 -2.48
N MET A 142 14.14 15.27 -2.69
CA MET A 142 15.48 15.18 -2.12
C MET A 142 15.44 15.21 -0.59
N ASP A 143 14.63 16.10 -0.01
CA ASP A 143 14.49 16.22 1.44
C ASP A 143 13.88 14.99 2.12
N SER A 144 13.19 14.14 1.35
CA SER A 144 12.68 12.86 1.85
C SER A 144 13.80 11.82 2.07
N ILE A 145 14.99 12.02 1.50
CA ILE A 145 16.13 11.11 1.65
C ILE A 145 16.81 11.39 2.99
N ALA A 146 16.68 10.44 3.92
CA ALA A 146 17.35 10.53 5.21
C ALA A 146 18.83 10.18 5.08
N LEU A 147 19.70 11.19 5.11
CA LEU A 147 21.17 11.06 4.99
C LEU A 147 21.94 11.55 6.23
N SER A 148 21.33 11.49 7.41
CA SER A 148 22.08 11.72 8.66
C SER A 148 23.15 10.64 8.85
N SER A 149 24.24 10.98 9.54
CA SER A 149 25.32 10.03 9.86
C SER A 149 24.79 8.76 10.53
N ILE A 150 23.84 8.92 11.45
CA ILE A 150 23.20 7.81 12.18
C ILE A 150 22.36 6.94 11.24
N THR A 151 21.59 7.56 10.34
CA THR A 151 20.83 6.82 9.33
C THR A 151 21.75 6.05 8.40
N ALA A 152 22.89 6.64 8.05
CA ALA A 152 23.85 6.02 7.16
C ALA A 152 24.45 4.75 7.78
N VAL A 153 24.81 4.80 9.07
CA VAL A 153 25.25 3.64 9.87
C VAL A 153 24.16 2.57 9.92
N ARG A 154 22.93 2.92 10.31
CA ARG A 154 21.82 1.95 10.40
C ARG A 154 21.50 1.26 9.07
N SER A 155 21.61 2.00 7.97
CA SER A 155 21.39 1.44 6.64
C SER A 155 22.51 0.47 6.26
N PHE A 156 23.76 0.79 6.62
CA PHE A 156 24.88 -0.13 6.44
C PHE A 156 24.75 -1.39 7.30
N GLU A 157 24.37 -1.28 8.58
CA GLU A 157 24.12 -2.42 9.46
C GLU A 157 23.10 -3.38 8.84
N LYS A 158 21.99 -2.85 8.33
CA LYS A 158 20.98 -3.67 7.63
C LYS A 158 21.51 -4.36 6.37
N ILE A 159 22.34 -3.67 5.58
CA ILE A 159 22.99 -4.28 4.41
C ILE A 159 23.91 -5.42 4.87
N SER A 160 24.69 -5.19 5.92
CA SER A 160 25.58 -6.21 6.48
C SER A 160 24.80 -7.44 6.96
N ASP A 161 23.73 -7.23 7.71
CA ASP A 161 22.89 -8.33 8.22
C ASP A 161 22.24 -9.14 7.09
N ASP A 162 21.74 -8.46 6.06
CA ASP A 162 21.16 -9.09 4.87
C ASP A 162 22.19 -9.94 4.10
N LEU A 163 23.39 -9.39 3.86
CA LEU A 163 24.48 -10.13 3.23
C LEU A 163 24.88 -11.37 4.05
N VAL A 164 24.97 -11.25 5.37
CA VAL A 164 25.27 -12.37 6.26
C VAL A 164 24.17 -13.44 6.19
N SER A 165 22.89 -13.05 6.12
CA SER A 165 21.79 -14.00 5.97
C SER A 165 21.88 -14.76 4.66
N GLN A 166 22.08 -14.06 3.54
CA GLN A 166 22.16 -14.67 2.20
C GLN A 166 23.30 -15.68 2.08
N LEU A 167 24.45 -15.38 2.70
CA LEU A 167 25.59 -16.30 2.74
C LEU A 167 25.28 -17.58 3.54
N LYS A 168 24.54 -17.48 4.66
CA LYS A 168 24.11 -18.63 5.46
C LYS A 168 23.08 -19.49 4.73
N ASP A 169 22.15 -18.86 4.02
CA ASP A 169 21.11 -19.57 3.26
C ASP A 169 21.69 -20.31 2.05
N THR A 170 22.78 -19.82 1.47
CA THR A 170 23.48 -20.47 0.34
C THR A 170 24.39 -21.62 0.78
N SER A 171 24.68 -21.74 2.09
CA SER A 171 25.56 -22.78 2.64
C SER A 171 24.81 -23.99 3.24
N ASN A 172 23.47 -24.02 3.12
CA ASN A 172 22.61 -25.19 3.39
C ASN A 172 22.08 -25.79 2.08
#